data_AF-A0A067WCZ6-F1
#
_entry.id   AF-A0A067WCZ6-F1
#
_cell.length_a   1.000
_cell.length_b   1.000
_cell.length_c   1.000
_cell.angle_alpha   90.00
_cell.angle_beta   90.00
_cell.angle_gamma   90.00
#
_symmetry.space_group_name_H-M   'P 1'
#
loop_
_entity.id
_entity.type
_entity.pdbx_description
1 polymer ?
#
loop_
_entity_poly.entity_id
_entity_poly.type
_entity_poly.pdbx_seq_one_letter_code
_entity_poly.pdbx_strand_id
1 'polypeptide(L)'
;MGHGHFIYIIIMAIAFFGYVLVWGKRPVLAASVVVGLLKAIPFVGTWLHEALLGGYSVGQPTFNRFDVFHYFLSFLLLFLVRLHIWSLHHVGQVNPTDLAIQSAEETVSFAPYTLIKDILAITVFLIFFAWFVFYMPDYMRQAENYSIADPFKALLCEVPEWYFLPFYAMLRAITLILVFFHQLLRVLLY
;
A
#
# COMPACT_ATOMS: atom_id res chain seq x y z
N MET A 1 21.67 -1.73 4.41
CA MET A 1 20.30 -1.16 4.51
C MET A 1 19.39 -1.85 3.49
N GLY A 2 18.62 -2.87 3.88
CA GLY A 2 17.71 -3.60 2.97
C GLY A 2 16.24 -3.64 3.40
N HIS A 3 15.96 -3.31 4.67
CA HIS A 3 14.64 -3.53 5.27
C HIS A 3 13.54 -2.54 4.82
N GLY A 4 13.91 -1.39 4.24
CA GLY A 4 12.96 -0.34 3.86
C GLY A 4 11.93 -0.80 2.83
N HIS A 5 12.34 -1.62 1.85
CA HIS A 5 11.43 -2.16 0.85
C HIS A 5 10.38 -3.10 1.45
N PHE A 6 10.75 -3.89 2.47
CA PHE A 6 9.80 -4.73 3.19
C PHE A 6 8.80 -3.89 4.00
N ILE A 7 9.27 -2.85 4.68
CA ILE A 7 8.38 -1.89 5.37
C ILE A 7 7.39 -1.29 4.37
N TYR A 8 7.86 -0.87 3.21
CA TYR A 8 7.01 -0.31 2.16
C TYR A 8 5.91 -1.29 1.71
N ILE A 9 6.28 -2.54 1.39
CA ILE A 9 5.32 -3.58 0.99
C ILE A 9 4.29 -3.84 2.09
N ILE A 10 4.72 -3.91 3.35
CA ILE A 10 3.84 -4.16 4.49
C ILE A 10 2.87 -2.99 4.71
N ILE A 11 3.32 -1.73 4.60
CA ILE A 11 2.43 -0.56 4.70
C ILE A 11 1.39 -0.57 3.57
N MET A 12 1.80 -0.89 2.33
CA MET A 12 0.86 -1.00 1.20
C MET A 12 -0.19 -2.09 1.44
N ALA A 13 0.22 -3.25 1.99
CA ALA A 13 -0.68 -4.33 2.34
C ALA A 13 -1.66 -3.94 3.46
N ILE A 14 -1.18 -3.32 4.55
CA ILE A 14 -2.02 -2.83 5.66
C ILE A 14 -3.05 -1.83 5.13
N ALA A 15 -2.64 -0.86 4.32
CA ALA A 15 -3.54 0.15 3.74
C ALA A 15 -4.63 -0.50 2.87
N PHE A 16 -4.27 -1.46 2.03
CA PHE A 16 -5.23 -2.21 1.21
C PHE A 16 -6.23 -3.00 2.07
N PHE A 17 -5.76 -3.80 3.03
CA PHE A 17 -6.66 -4.58 3.88
C PHE A 17 -7.59 -3.69 4.69
N GLY A 18 -7.08 -2.57 5.25
CA GLY A 18 -7.88 -1.60 6.01
C GLY A 18 -8.91 -0.89 5.15
N TYR A 19 -8.58 -0.59 3.89
CA TYR A 19 -9.52 0.01 2.94
C TYR A 19 -10.74 -0.90 2.69
N VAL A 20 -10.52 -2.22 2.57
CA VAL A 20 -11.59 -3.20 2.37
C VAL A 20 -12.57 -3.26 3.55
N LEU A 21 -12.13 -2.93 4.77
CA LEU A 21 -12.96 -2.99 5.98
C LEU A 21 -14.10 -1.97 6.03
N VAL A 22 -14.05 -0.92 5.21
CA VAL A 22 -15.15 0.05 5.08
C VAL A 22 -16.40 -0.59 4.45
N TRP A 23 -16.22 -1.71 3.72
CA TRP A 23 -17.29 -2.49 3.09
C TRP A 23 -18.18 -1.72 2.10
N GLY A 24 -17.62 -0.69 1.46
CA GLY A 24 -18.25 0.04 0.37
C GLY A 24 -18.09 -0.65 -0.99
N LYS A 25 -18.78 -0.13 -2.01
CA LYS A 25 -18.75 -0.66 -3.38
C LYS A 25 -17.35 -0.73 -4.00
N ARG A 26 -16.58 0.38 -3.93
CA ARG A 26 -15.20 0.43 -4.43
C ARG A 26 -14.24 -0.49 -3.63
N PRO A 27 -14.24 -0.50 -2.28
CA PRO A 27 -13.41 -1.43 -1.52
C PRO A 27 -13.65 -2.91 -1.85
N VAL A 28 -14.91 -3.35 -2.00
CA VAL A 28 -15.24 -4.73 -2.38
C VAL A 28 -14.78 -5.06 -3.81
N LEU A 29 -14.92 -4.12 -4.73
CA LEU A 29 -14.41 -4.27 -6.09
C LEU A 29 -12.87 -4.34 -6.11
N ALA A 30 -12.20 -3.47 -5.36
CA ALA A 30 -10.74 -3.48 -5.22
C ALA A 30 -10.25 -4.81 -4.66
N ALA A 31 -10.95 -5.38 -3.65
CA ALA A 31 -10.67 -6.72 -3.14
C ALA A 31 -10.77 -7.79 -4.24
N SER A 32 -11.84 -7.75 -5.03
CA SER A 32 -12.06 -8.70 -6.12
C SER A 32 -10.96 -8.63 -7.20
N VAL A 33 -10.57 -7.40 -7.59
CA VAL A 33 -9.53 -7.18 -8.61
C VAL A 33 -8.17 -7.64 -8.10
N VAL A 34 -7.75 -7.16 -6.92
CA VAL A 34 -6.40 -7.43 -6.37
C VAL A 34 -6.21 -8.92 -6.05
N VAL A 35 -7.19 -9.56 -5.39
CA VAL A 35 -7.11 -11.01 -5.13
C VAL A 35 -7.20 -11.79 -6.45
N GLY A 36 -7.99 -11.30 -7.41
CA GLY A 36 -8.09 -11.84 -8.76
C GLY A 36 -6.74 -11.97 -9.47
N LEU A 37 -5.78 -11.07 -9.21
CA LEU A 37 -4.44 -11.13 -9.79
C LEU A 37 -3.67 -12.40 -9.39
N LEU A 38 -3.98 -13.01 -8.25
CA LEU A 38 -3.32 -14.24 -7.80
C LEU A 38 -3.58 -15.41 -8.73
N LYS A 39 -4.70 -15.41 -9.46
CA LYS A 39 -5.01 -16.44 -10.46
C LYS A 39 -3.99 -16.47 -11.60
N ALA A 40 -3.21 -15.39 -11.80
CA ALA A 40 -2.14 -15.36 -12.78
C ALA A 40 -0.91 -16.21 -12.38
N ILE A 41 -0.81 -16.64 -11.11
CA ILE A 41 0.29 -17.50 -10.66
C ILE A 41 0.06 -18.94 -11.14
N PRO A 42 0.98 -19.53 -11.93
CA PRO A 42 0.83 -20.90 -12.43
C PRO A 42 0.71 -21.92 -11.29
N PHE A 43 -0.04 -23.00 -11.54
CA PHE A 43 -0.26 -24.15 -10.66
C PHE A 43 -1.03 -23.88 -9.35
N VAL A 44 -0.75 -22.79 -8.64
CA VAL A 44 -1.29 -22.51 -7.29
C VAL A 44 -2.22 -21.31 -7.22
N GLY A 45 -2.32 -20.50 -8.29
CA GLY A 45 -3.02 -19.21 -8.25
C GLY A 45 -4.51 -19.29 -7.95
N THR A 46 -5.21 -20.28 -8.52
CA THR A 46 -6.65 -20.50 -8.26
C THR A 46 -6.89 -20.92 -6.82
N TRP A 47 -6.08 -21.85 -6.31
CA TRP A 47 -6.13 -22.28 -4.92
C TRP A 47 -5.85 -21.11 -3.97
N LEU A 48 -4.82 -20.31 -4.22
CA LEU A 48 -4.51 -19.12 -3.40
C LEU A 48 -5.64 -18.09 -3.39
N HIS A 49 -6.24 -17.83 -4.56
CA HIS A 49 -7.38 -16.93 -4.68
C HIS A 49 -8.57 -17.39 -3.81
N GLU A 50 -8.99 -18.65 -3.96
CA GLU A 50 -10.10 -19.21 -3.17
C GLU A 50 -9.74 -19.32 -1.68
N ALA A 51 -8.50 -19.69 -1.37
CA ALA A 51 -7.98 -19.79 -0.03
C ALA A 51 -7.90 -18.43 0.67
N LEU A 52 -7.75 -17.31 -0.04
CA LEU A 52 -7.83 -15.98 0.54
C LEU A 52 -9.28 -15.51 0.70
N LEU A 53 -10.12 -15.66 -0.33
CA LEU A 53 -11.52 -15.24 -0.27
C LEU A 53 -12.35 -16.05 0.74
N GLY A 54 -12.08 -17.34 0.88
CA GLY A 54 -12.88 -18.25 1.69
C GLY A 54 -14.20 -18.63 1.02
N GLY A 55 -14.24 -18.54 -0.30
CA GLY A 55 -15.40 -18.77 -1.15
C GLY A 55 -15.09 -18.40 -2.61
N TYR A 56 -16.12 -18.39 -3.45
CA TYR A 56 -15.98 -18.10 -4.89
C TYR A 56 -15.92 -16.60 -5.23
N SER A 57 -16.36 -15.75 -4.32
CA SER A 57 -16.39 -14.29 -4.47
C SER A 57 -16.09 -13.62 -3.13
N VAL A 58 -15.83 -12.31 -3.16
CA VAL A 58 -15.64 -11.50 -1.95
C VAL A 58 -16.93 -11.55 -1.12
N GLY A 59 -16.80 -11.95 0.14
CA GLY A 59 -17.92 -12.06 1.06
C GLY A 59 -17.47 -12.02 2.53
N GLN A 60 -18.36 -12.39 3.44
CA GLN A 60 -18.08 -12.34 4.88
C GLN A 60 -16.79 -13.10 5.30
N PRO A 61 -16.48 -14.30 4.76
CA PRO A 61 -15.22 -14.97 5.07
C PRO A 61 -14.00 -14.14 4.67
N THR A 62 -14.07 -13.41 3.55
CA THR A 62 -12.99 -12.52 3.08
C THR A 62 -12.80 -11.36 4.05
N PHE A 63 -13.89 -10.72 4.47
CA PHE A 63 -13.87 -9.61 5.44
C PHE A 63 -13.15 -10.01 6.73
N ASN A 64 -13.58 -11.11 7.36
CA ASN A 64 -13.02 -11.57 8.62
C ASN A 64 -11.52 -11.88 8.50
N ARG A 65 -11.07 -12.41 7.36
CA ARG A 65 -9.64 -12.69 7.13
C ARG A 65 -8.84 -11.43 6.90
N PHE A 66 -9.39 -10.48 6.14
CA PHE A 66 -8.72 -9.21 5.85
C PHE A 66 -8.58 -8.36 7.11
N ASP A 67 -9.55 -8.43 8.02
CA ASP A 67 -9.46 -7.80 9.34
C ASP A 67 -8.29 -8.39 10.16
N VAL A 68 -8.19 -9.72 10.21
CA VAL A 68 -7.06 -10.40 10.85
C VAL A 68 -5.73 -10.03 10.21
N PHE A 69 -5.65 -9.98 8.87
CA PHE A 69 -4.42 -9.57 8.18
C PHE A 69 -4.07 -8.11 8.45
N HIS A 70 -5.04 -7.20 8.42
CA HIS A 70 -4.83 -5.78 8.73
C HIS A 70 -4.25 -5.61 10.13
N TYR A 71 -4.84 -6.29 11.12
CA TYR A 71 -4.37 -6.27 12.49
C TYR A 71 -2.97 -6.89 12.63
N PHE A 72 -2.78 -8.13 12.17
CA PHE A 72 -1.51 -8.84 12.29
C PHE A 72 -0.34 -8.10 11.63
N LEU A 73 -0.53 -7.62 10.39
CA LEU A 73 0.52 -6.93 9.65
C LEU A 73 0.90 -5.60 10.32
N SER A 74 -0.02 -4.95 11.04
CA SER A 74 0.29 -3.73 11.81
C SER A 74 1.31 -3.98 12.93
N PHE A 75 1.27 -5.15 13.60
CA PHE A 75 2.30 -5.52 14.57
C PHE A 75 3.60 -5.96 13.91
N LEU A 76 3.51 -6.64 12.77
CA LEU A 76 4.69 -6.98 11.99
C LEU A 76 5.43 -5.72 11.51
N LEU A 77 4.70 -4.66 11.13
CA LEU A 77 5.25 -3.36 10.78
C LEU A 77 6.04 -2.76 11.93
N LEU A 78 5.48 -2.76 13.15
CA LEU A 78 6.18 -2.26 14.34
C LEU A 78 7.51 -2.99 14.58
N PHE A 79 7.51 -4.33 14.44
CA PHE A 79 8.72 -5.13 14.53
C PHE A 79 9.75 -4.76 13.46
N LEU A 80 9.33 -4.65 12.19
CA LEU A 80 10.22 -4.28 11.09
C LEU A 80 10.80 -2.86 11.23
N VAL A 81 10.01 -1.90 11.71
CA VAL A 81 10.49 -0.54 11.99
C VAL A 81 11.58 -0.58 13.07
N ARG A 82 11.39 -1.36 14.14
CA ARG A 82 12.41 -1.52 15.18
C ARG A 82 13.69 -2.14 14.63
N LEU A 83 13.59 -3.19 13.81
CA LEU A 83 14.74 -3.79 13.13
C LEU A 83 15.43 -2.81 12.18
N HIS A 84 14.66 -2.00 11.45
CA HIS A 84 15.19 -0.98 10.55
C HIS A 84 15.98 0.08 11.32
N ILE A 85 15.43 0.62 12.41
CA ILE A 85 16.11 1.60 13.28
C ILE A 85 17.36 0.97 13.92
N TRP A 86 17.26 -0.26 14.42
CA TRP A 86 18.42 -0.98 14.98
C TRP A 86 19.54 -1.12 13.94
N SER A 87 19.21 -1.48 12.71
CA SER A 87 20.19 -1.54 11.61
C SER A 87 20.80 -0.17 11.31
N LEU A 88 20.02 0.91 11.37
CA LEU A 88 20.53 2.28 11.19
C LEU A 88 21.53 2.66 12.29
N HIS A 89 21.29 2.27 13.53
CA HIS A 89 22.24 2.50 14.63
C HIS A 89 23.56 1.74 14.46
N HIS A 90 23.59 0.63 13.71
CA HIS A 90 24.83 -0.11 13.44
C HIS A 90 25.67 0.51 12.34
N VAL A 91 25.03 1.00 11.27
CA VAL A 91 25.75 1.53 10.08
C VAL A 91 25.94 3.05 10.13
N GLY A 92 25.19 3.76 10.97
CA GLY A 92 25.20 5.21 11.04
C GLY A 92 24.28 5.87 10.00
N GLN A 93 24.08 7.18 10.15
CA GLN A 93 23.34 8.01 9.20
C GLN A 93 24.28 8.52 8.10
N VAL A 94 23.76 8.68 6.89
CA VAL A 94 24.44 9.37 5.78
C VAL A 94 24.19 10.87 5.85
N ASN A 95 25.17 11.66 5.39
CA ASN A 95 25.06 13.13 5.31
C ASN A 95 24.84 13.60 3.86
N PRO A 96 24.34 14.83 3.62
CA PRO A 96 24.05 15.32 2.27
C PRO A 96 25.25 15.39 1.33
N THR A 97 26.47 15.44 1.87
CA THR A 97 27.71 15.45 1.08
C THR A 97 28.18 14.06 0.69
N ASP A 98 27.54 13.01 1.21
CA ASP A 98 27.88 11.58 1.04
C ASP A 98 29.35 11.25 1.36
N LEU A 99 29.97 12.09 2.21
CA LEU A 99 31.34 11.89 2.69
C LEU A 99 31.31 11.09 3.97
N ALA A 100 32.23 10.13 4.10
CA ALA A 100 32.40 9.39 5.34
C ALA A 100 32.75 10.35 6.50
N ILE A 101 32.11 10.13 7.65
CA ILE A 101 32.41 10.87 8.88
C ILE A 101 33.84 10.51 9.30
N GLN A 102 34.72 11.51 9.36
CA GLN A 102 36.14 11.30 9.66
C GLN A 102 36.47 11.47 11.14
N SER A 103 35.65 12.21 11.89
CA SER A 103 35.87 12.43 13.33
C SER A 103 34.55 12.63 14.10
N ALA A 104 34.63 12.49 15.43
CA ALA A 104 33.49 12.76 16.31
C ALA A 104 33.06 14.24 16.29
N GLU A 105 33.96 15.16 15.91
CA GLU A 105 33.67 16.60 15.81
C GLU A 105 32.73 16.94 14.65
N GLU A 106 32.63 16.05 13.66
CA GLU A 106 31.69 16.16 12.53
C GLU A 106 30.27 15.68 12.90
N THR A 107 30.08 15.19 14.14
CA THR A 107 28.79 14.70 14.63
C THR A 107 28.30 15.50 15.81
N VAL A 108 26.97 15.58 15.95
CA VAL A 108 26.32 16.18 17.12
C VAL A 108 25.43 15.14 17.79
N SER A 109 25.19 15.30 19.09
CA SER A 109 24.25 14.46 19.82
C SER A 109 22.83 14.62 19.25
N PHE A 110 22.04 13.54 19.28
CA PHE A 110 20.66 13.57 18.80
C PHE A 110 19.82 14.62 19.55
N ALA A 111 19.89 14.62 20.88
CA ALA A 111 19.30 15.66 21.71
C ALA A 111 20.37 16.68 22.12
N PRO A 112 20.09 18.00 22.06
CA PRO A 112 18.81 18.61 21.68
C PRO A 112 18.65 18.86 20.16
N TYR A 113 19.72 18.74 19.38
CA TYR A 113 19.81 19.29 18.02
C TYR A 113 18.79 18.70 17.04
N THR A 114 18.81 17.38 16.84
CA THR A 114 17.87 16.71 15.92
C THR A 114 16.49 16.65 16.52
N LEU A 115 16.37 16.45 17.84
CA LEU A 115 15.09 16.40 18.53
C LEU A 115 14.24 17.67 18.33
N ILE A 116 14.83 18.86 18.42
CA ILE A 116 14.11 20.13 18.19
C ILE A 116 13.66 20.25 16.73
N LYS A 117 14.49 19.82 15.77
CA LYS A 117 14.14 19.81 14.34
C LYS A 117 12.97 18.85 14.07
N ASP A 118 12.99 17.67 14.67
CA ASP A 118 11.92 16.68 14.53
C ASP A 118 10.61 17.18 15.14
N ILE A 119 10.66 17.80 16.32
CA ILE A 119 9.47 18.40 16.96
C ILE A 119 8.86 19.50 16.07
N LEU A 120 9.70 20.37 15.50
CA LEU A 120 9.23 21.39 14.56
C LEU A 120 8.59 20.77 13.32
N ALA A 121 9.23 19.77 12.71
CA ALA A 121 8.72 19.07 11.54
C ALA A 121 7.38 18.37 11.83
N ILE A 122 7.28 17.65 12.95
CA ILE A 122 6.03 17.01 13.40
C ILE A 122 4.94 18.05 13.62
N THR A 123 5.26 19.18 14.26
CA THR A 123 4.28 20.25 14.52
C THR A 123 3.72 20.83 13.22
N VAL A 124 4.59 21.14 12.26
CA VAL A 124 4.19 21.63 10.94
C VAL A 124 3.35 20.59 10.20
N PHE A 125 3.76 19.32 10.22
CA PHE A 125 3.00 18.22 9.63
C PHE A 125 1.61 18.08 10.27
N LEU A 126 1.50 18.16 11.60
CA LEU A 126 0.22 18.03 12.31
C LEU A 126 -0.72 19.20 12.03
N ILE A 127 -0.22 20.43 11.87
CA ILE A 127 -1.05 21.57 11.44
C ILE A 127 -1.63 21.32 10.05
N PHE A 128 -0.80 20.89 9.10
CA PHE A 128 -1.24 20.55 7.76
C PHE A 128 -2.22 19.36 7.74
N PHE A 129 -1.93 18.31 8.51
CA PHE A 129 -2.80 17.15 8.63
C PHE A 129 -4.15 17.51 9.28
N ALA A 130 -4.15 18.31 10.35
CA ALA A 130 -5.36 18.80 10.98
C ALA A 130 -6.22 19.62 10.01
N TRP A 131 -5.60 20.41 9.13
CA TRP A 131 -6.35 21.14 8.11
C TRP A 131 -7.13 20.20 7.17
N PHE A 132 -6.52 19.10 6.72
CA PHE A 132 -7.23 18.06 5.94
C PHE A 132 -8.36 17.43 6.74
N VAL A 133 -8.10 17.03 7.99
CA VAL A 133 -9.10 16.35 8.82
C VAL A 133 -10.31 17.24 9.12
N PHE A 134 -10.10 18.52 9.46
CA PHE A 134 -11.18 19.39 9.93
C PHE A 134 -11.85 20.21 8.83
N TYR A 135 -11.14 20.59 7.77
CA TYR A 135 -11.69 21.44 6.72
C TYR A 135 -11.96 20.71 5.40
N MET A 136 -11.24 19.62 5.11
CA MET A 136 -11.34 18.90 3.84
C MET A 136 -11.30 17.37 3.99
N PRO A 137 -12.11 16.76 4.89
CA PRO A 137 -11.99 15.35 5.25
C PRO A 137 -12.21 14.38 4.07
N ASP A 138 -13.01 14.78 3.09
CA ASP A 138 -13.35 13.97 1.93
C ASP A 138 -12.48 14.23 0.70
N TYR A 139 -11.51 15.14 0.76
CA TYR A 139 -10.75 15.55 -0.43
C TYR A 139 -10.01 14.40 -1.11
N MET A 140 -9.45 13.49 -0.32
CA MET A 140 -8.74 12.31 -0.82
C MET A 140 -9.65 11.09 -1.00
N ARG A 141 -10.92 11.17 -0.56
CA ARG A 141 -11.85 10.03 -0.55
C ARG A 141 -12.76 10.09 -1.76
N GLN A 142 -13.13 8.92 -2.26
CA GLN A 142 -14.03 8.79 -3.40
C GLN A 142 -15.48 8.64 -2.92
N ALA A 143 -16.43 9.33 -3.56
CA ALA A 143 -17.83 9.37 -3.14
C ALA A 143 -18.48 7.97 -3.09
N GLU A 144 -18.09 7.05 -3.97
CA GLU A 144 -18.64 5.70 -4.04
C GLU A 144 -18.20 4.80 -2.87
N ASN A 145 -17.24 5.24 -2.04
CA ASN A 145 -16.90 4.58 -0.77
C ASN A 145 -18.05 4.68 0.27
N TYR A 146 -18.99 5.61 0.09
CA TYR A 146 -20.15 5.79 0.97
C TYR A 146 -21.38 4.95 0.56
N SER A 147 -21.39 4.43 -0.67
CA SER A 147 -22.45 3.52 -1.13
C SER A 147 -22.13 2.09 -0.74
N ILE A 148 -23.13 1.39 -0.20
CA ILE A 148 -23.05 -0.05 0.09
C ILE A 148 -22.79 -0.81 -1.23
N ALA A 149 -21.93 -1.82 -1.16
CA ALA A 149 -21.63 -2.67 -2.30
C ALA A 149 -22.89 -3.41 -2.80
N ASP A 150 -23.30 -3.11 -4.04
CA ASP A 150 -24.31 -3.88 -4.77
C ASP A 150 -23.58 -4.71 -5.85
N PRO A 151 -23.63 -6.06 -5.76
CA PRO A 151 -22.94 -6.94 -6.70
C PRO A 151 -23.51 -6.89 -8.13
N PHE A 152 -24.71 -6.32 -8.35
CA PHE A 152 -25.34 -6.27 -9.67
C PHE A 152 -25.10 -4.97 -10.44
N LYS A 153 -24.40 -4.00 -9.83
CA LYS A 153 -24.16 -2.69 -10.45
C LYS A 153 -22.67 -2.45 -10.67
N ALA A 154 -22.22 -2.40 -11.92
CA ALA A 154 -20.85 -2.03 -12.25
C ALA A 154 -20.50 -0.60 -11.77
N LEU A 155 -19.23 -0.32 -11.50
CA LEU A 155 -18.76 1.02 -11.15
C LEU A 155 -18.46 1.82 -12.43
N LEU A 156 -18.69 3.13 -12.41
CA LEU A 156 -18.43 3.98 -13.59
C LEU A 156 -16.93 4.23 -13.81
N CYS A 157 -16.08 4.07 -12.78
CA CYS A 157 -14.63 4.30 -12.87
C CYS A 157 -13.84 3.50 -11.82
N GLU A 158 -13.28 2.35 -12.24
CA GLU A 158 -12.51 1.44 -11.37
C GLU A 158 -11.10 1.99 -11.10
N VAL A 159 -10.99 2.86 -10.11
CA VAL A 159 -9.73 3.52 -9.75
C VAL A 159 -9.44 3.30 -8.27
N PRO A 160 -8.24 2.81 -7.91
CA PRO A 160 -7.90 2.59 -6.51
C PRO A 160 -7.66 3.92 -5.78
N GLU A 161 -7.37 3.84 -4.49
CA GLU A 161 -6.92 5.01 -3.73
C GLU A 161 -5.63 5.61 -4.33
N TRP A 162 -5.48 6.93 -4.18
CA TRP A 162 -4.50 7.73 -4.92
C TRP A 162 -3.05 7.22 -4.82
N TYR A 163 -2.68 6.67 -3.66
CA TYR A 163 -1.35 6.12 -3.40
C TYR A 163 -1.06 4.80 -4.13
N PHE A 164 -2.07 4.14 -4.69
CA PHE A 164 -1.92 2.96 -5.55
C PHE A 164 -1.91 3.30 -7.05
N LEU A 165 -2.24 4.54 -7.44
CA LEU A 165 -2.36 4.93 -8.86
C LEU A 165 -1.11 4.66 -9.71
N PRO A 166 0.13 4.91 -9.23
CA PRO A 166 1.31 4.62 -10.03
C PRO A 166 1.43 3.13 -10.40
N PHE A 167 1.16 2.23 -9.44
CA PHE A 167 1.23 0.79 -9.66
C PHE A 167 0.08 0.29 -10.53
N TYR A 168 -1.11 0.83 -10.33
CA TYR A 168 -2.26 0.55 -11.18
C TYR A 168 -2.01 0.97 -12.63
N ALA A 169 -1.42 2.15 -12.85
CA ALA A 169 -1.05 2.62 -14.18
C ALA A 169 0.01 1.70 -14.83
N MET A 170 1.04 1.28 -14.08
CA MET A 170 2.04 0.32 -14.57
C MET A 170 1.40 -1.03 -14.94
N LEU A 171 0.52 -1.57 -14.11
CA LEU A 171 -0.20 -2.81 -14.39
C LEU A 171 -1.04 -2.70 -15.66
N ARG A 172 -1.79 -1.61 -15.83
CA ARG A 172 -2.61 -1.39 -17.03
C ARG A 172 -1.78 -1.23 -18.29
N ALA A 173 -0.61 -0.59 -18.19
CA ALA A 173 0.29 -0.43 -19.33
C ALA A 173 0.76 -1.81 -19.86
N ILE A 174 1.17 -2.71 -18.97
CA ILE A 174 1.62 -4.06 -19.35
C ILE A 174 0.46 -4.91 -19.91
N THR A 175 -0.71 -4.85 -19.27
CA THR A 175 -1.90 -5.59 -19.75
C THR A 175 -2.30 -5.18 -21.16
N LEU A 176 -2.25 -3.87 -21.48
CA LEU A 176 -2.52 -3.37 -22.83
C LEU A 176 -1.53 -3.95 -23.84
N ILE A 177 -0.24 -3.98 -23.49
CA ILE A 177 0.84 -4.50 -24.34
C ILE A 177 0.64 -5.99 -24.61
N LEU A 178 0.42 -6.81 -23.57
CA LEU A 178 0.24 -8.27 -23.73
C LEU A 178 -1.03 -8.63 -24.52
N VAL A 179 -2.14 -7.94 -24.26
CA VAL A 179 -3.39 -8.14 -25.01
C VAL A 179 -3.20 -7.74 -26.48
N PHE A 180 -2.53 -6.62 -26.74
CA PHE A 180 -2.20 -6.17 -28.09
C PHE A 180 -1.32 -7.18 -28.83
N PHE A 181 -0.22 -7.67 -28.22
CA PHE A 181 0.65 -8.68 -28.83
C PHE A 181 -0.09 -10.00 -29.09
N HIS A 182 -0.94 -10.45 -28.17
CA HIS A 182 -1.76 -11.65 -28.35
C HIS A 182 -2.77 -11.48 -29.51
N GLN A 183 -3.39 -10.32 -29.64
CA GLN A 183 -4.28 -10.00 -30.77
C GLN A 183 -3.51 -9.91 -32.09
N LEU A 184 -2.33 -9.28 -32.11
CA LEU A 184 -1.46 -9.17 -33.28
C LEU A 184 -0.96 -10.55 -33.75
N LEU A 185 -0.53 -11.41 -32.82
CA LEU A 185 -0.15 -12.80 -33.11
C LEU A 185 -1.32 -13.60 -33.68
N ARG A 186 -2.55 -13.40 -33.18
CA ARG A 186 -3.74 -14.01 -33.81
C ARG A 186 -3.95 -13.52 -35.24
N VAL A 187 -3.74 -12.23 -35.53
CA VAL A 187 -3.89 -11.70 -36.89
C VAL A 187 -2.77 -12.16 -37.83
N LEU A 188 -1.59 -12.48 -37.31
CA LEU A 188 -0.45 -12.94 -38.12
C LEU A 188 -0.38 -14.46 -38.31
N LEU A 189 -1.03 -15.23 -37.43
CA LEU A 189 -1.06 -16.70 -37.46
C LEU A 189 -2.34 -17.28 -38.07
N TYR A 190 -3.22 -16.42 -38.60
CA TYR A 190 -4.40 -16.74 -39.40
C TYR A 190 -4.42 -15.87 -40.66
#